data_AF-A0AAD8AW49-F1
#
_entry.id   AF-A0AAD8AW49-F1
#
_cell.length_a   1.000
_cell.length_b   1.000
_cell.length_c   1.000
_cell.angle_alpha   90.00
_cell.angle_beta   90.00
_cell.angle_gamma   90.00
#
_symmetry.space_group_name_H-M   'P 1'
#
loop_
_entity.id
_entity.type
_entity.pdbx_description
1 polymer ?
#
loop_
_entity_poly.entity_id
_entity_poly.type
_entity_poly.pdbx_seq_one_letter_code
_entity_poly.pdbx_strand_id
1 'polypeptide(L)'
;MLEIDETLVMQDCNNIAILARNLPESFQSTLHGVVTAAGYVAGIRSTIKVGGCNASRSGFIGACLAAKDGLDTIPESWKLKTKRFPEVYDLATKLVKLTV
;
A
#
# COMPACT_ATOMS: atom_id res chain seq x y z
N MET A 1 7.58 -17.37 15.98
CA MET A 1 6.42 -17.76 15.16
C MET A 1 5.25 -16.96 15.71
N LEU A 2 4.93 -15.83 15.08
CA LEU A 2 3.75 -15.04 15.44
C LEU A 2 2.79 -15.20 14.28
N GLU A 3 1.80 -16.08 14.47
CA GLU A 3 0.64 -16.17 13.60
C GLU A 3 -0.08 -14.83 13.64
N ILE A 4 0.00 -14.09 12.54
CA ILE A 4 -0.87 -12.95 12.32
C ILE A 4 -2.17 -13.58 11.83
N ASP A 5 -3.19 -13.54 12.69
CA ASP A 5 -4.54 -13.94 12.33
C ASP A 5 -5.04 -13.06 11.16
N GLU A 6 -5.00 -13.60 9.95
CA GLU A 6 -5.43 -12.93 8.71
C GLU A 6 -6.92 -12.56 8.73
N THR A 7 -7.72 -13.13 9.65
CA THR A 7 -9.18 -12.88 9.70
C THR A 7 -9.52 -11.56 10.40
N LEU A 8 -8.74 -11.13 11.39
CA LEU A 8 -8.98 -9.88 12.12
C LEU A 8 -8.60 -8.64 11.30
N VAL A 9 -7.58 -8.75 10.44
CA VAL A 9 -7.13 -7.64 9.57
C VAL A 9 -8.11 -7.38 8.42
N MET A 10 -8.83 -8.41 7.96
CA MET A 10 -9.76 -8.30 6.83
C MET A 10 -11.18 -7.89 7.24
N GLN A 11 -11.54 -8.03 8.52
CA GLN A 11 -12.88 -7.66 9.00
C GLN A 11 -13.14 -6.15 9.04
N ASP A 12 -12.10 -5.32 9.23
CA ASP A 12 -12.21 -3.86 9.18
C ASP A 12 -12.19 -3.27 7.76
N CYS A 13 -11.78 -4.04 6.75
CA CYS A 13 -11.65 -3.58 5.36
C CYS A 13 -12.97 -3.59 4.58
N ASN A 14 -14.00 -4.30 5.06
CA ASN A 14 -15.27 -4.50 4.34
C ASN A 14 -16.33 -3.41 4.57
N ASN A 15 -16.04 -2.41 5.40
CA ASN A 15 -16.90 -1.24 5.55
C ASN A 15 -16.25 -0.04 4.86
N ILE A 16 -16.77 0.32 3.67
CA ILE A 16 -16.43 1.56 2.95
C ILE A 16 -16.54 2.80 3.86
N ALA A 17 -17.39 2.73 4.90
CA ALA A 17 -17.58 3.76 5.91
C ALA A 17 -16.40 3.92 6.90
N ILE A 18 -15.53 2.91 7.09
CA ILE A 18 -14.35 3.01 7.98
C ILE A 18 -13.16 3.68 7.25
N LEU A 19 -13.05 3.51 5.92
CA LEU A 19 -12.06 4.24 5.11
C LEU A 19 -12.26 5.76 5.15
N ALA A 20 -13.49 6.21 5.44
CA ALA A 20 -13.93 7.59 5.39
C ALA A 20 -13.98 8.30 6.76
N ARG A 21 -13.67 7.62 7.88
CA ARG A 21 -13.60 8.30 9.18
C ARG A 21 -12.31 9.12 9.24
N ASN A 22 -12.42 10.39 8.88
CA ASN A 22 -11.38 11.41 8.82
C ASN A 22 -10.43 11.31 7.60
N LEU A 23 -11.01 11.35 6.40
CA LEU A 23 -10.26 11.53 5.15
C LEU A 23 -9.22 12.68 5.23
N PRO A 24 -9.47 13.84 5.89
CA PRO A 24 -8.44 14.87 6.05
C PRO A 24 -7.20 14.35 6.79
N GLU A 25 -7.35 13.67 7.93
CA GLU A 25 -6.22 13.24 8.76
C GLU A 25 -5.46 12.06 8.17
N SER A 26 -6.18 11.05 7.65
CA SER A 26 -5.56 9.87 7.04
C SER A 26 -4.84 10.23 5.74
N PHE A 27 -5.41 11.13 4.94
CA PHE A 27 -4.76 11.63 3.73
C PHE A 27 -3.54 12.50 4.04
N GLN A 28 -3.66 13.48 4.95
CA GLN A 28 -2.54 14.36 5.31
C GLN A 28 -1.36 13.58 5.90
N SER A 29 -1.63 12.62 6.80
CA SER A 29 -0.55 11.79 7.37
C SER A 29 0.12 10.92 6.31
N THR A 30 -0.65 10.36 5.38
CA THR A 30 -0.09 9.54 4.31
C THR A 30 0.68 10.38 3.28
N LEU A 31 0.16 11.57 2.93
CA LEU A 31 0.83 12.52 2.04
C LEU A 31 2.15 13.01 2.64
N HIS A 32 2.16 13.33 3.94
CA HIS A 32 3.39 13.64 4.67
C HIS A 32 4.39 12.48 4.56
N GLY A 33 3.93 11.23 4.72
CA GLY A 33 4.75 10.05 4.52
C GLY A 33 5.32 9.93 3.10
N VAL A 34 4.53 10.21 2.06
CA VAL A 34 5.02 10.19 0.66
C VAL A 34 6.16 11.19 0.45
N VAL A 35 6.06 12.39 1.02
CA VAL A 35 7.06 13.46 0.85
C VAL A 35 8.33 13.21 1.68
N THR A 36 8.19 12.62 2.87
CA THR A 36 9.30 12.47 3.82
C THR A 36 9.98 11.11 3.79
N ALA A 37 9.36 10.08 3.19
CA ALA A 37 9.95 8.76 3.13
C ALA A 37 11.22 8.75 2.28
N ALA A 38 12.28 8.14 2.81
CA ALA A 38 13.55 7.96 2.10
C ALA A 38 13.49 6.96 0.93
N GLY A 39 12.34 6.29 0.74
CA GLY A 39 12.12 5.30 -0.33
C GLY A 39 10.98 4.34 0.00
N TYR A 40 10.60 3.49 -0.95
CA TYR A 40 9.44 2.59 -0.86
C TYR A 40 9.44 1.73 0.40
N VAL A 41 10.54 1.00 0.66
CA VAL A 41 10.65 0.10 1.81
C VAL A 41 10.58 0.86 3.14
N ALA A 42 11.25 2.01 3.22
CA ALA A 42 11.24 2.85 4.41
C ALA A 42 9.82 3.37 4.70
N GLY A 43 9.15 3.92 3.67
CA GLY A 43 7.80 4.47 3.77
C GLY A 43 6.76 3.44 4.19
N ILE A 44 6.76 2.24 3.58
CA ILE A 44 5.84 1.16 3.95
C ILE A 44 6.09 0.71 5.39
N ARG A 45 7.35 0.50 5.78
CA ARG A 45 7.68 0.05 7.14
C ARG A 45 7.32 1.09 8.19
N SER A 46 7.56 2.38 7.95
CA SER A 46 7.15 3.44 8.88
C SER A 46 5.64 3.49 9.03
N THR A 47 4.88 3.36 7.94
CA THR A 47 3.41 3.35 7.98
C THR A 47 2.86 2.17 8.77
N ILE A 48 3.43 0.98 8.60
CA ILE A 48 3.04 -0.22 9.38
C ILE A 48 3.38 -0.02 10.86
N LYS A 49 4.57 0.51 11.19
CA LYS A 49 5.01 0.72 12.57
C LYS A 49 4.11 1.65 13.38
N VAL A 50 3.50 2.65 12.73
CA VAL A 50 2.59 3.60 13.38
C VAL A 50 1.21 2.97 13.68
N GLY A 51 0.88 1.80 13.12
CA GLY A 51 -0.34 1.06 13.45
C GLY A 51 -1.61 1.60 12.77
N GLY A 52 -2.76 1.51 13.46
CA GLY A 52 -4.06 2.00 12.94
C GLY A 52 -4.48 1.31 11.63
N CYS A 53 -5.12 2.07 10.71
CA CYS A 53 -5.46 1.59 9.37
C CYS A 53 -4.21 1.55 8.46
N ASN A 54 -3.27 0.66 8.80
CA ASN A 54 -1.99 0.57 8.08
C ASN A 54 -2.16 0.03 6.66
N ALA A 55 -3.15 -0.83 6.38
CA ALA A 55 -3.33 -1.44 5.06
C ALA A 55 -3.68 -0.37 4.00
N SER A 56 -4.70 0.45 4.25
CA SER A 56 -5.12 1.52 3.34
C SER A 56 -4.03 2.58 3.16
N ARG A 57 -3.39 3.00 4.25
CA ARG A 57 -2.29 3.98 4.19
C ARG A 57 -1.05 3.42 3.48
N SER A 58 -0.72 2.15 3.69
CA SER A 58 0.38 1.46 3.01
C SER A 58 0.09 1.28 1.52
N GLY A 59 -1.17 1.01 1.16
CA GLY A 59 -1.60 0.96 -0.23
C GLY A 59 -1.40 2.29 -0.95
N PHE A 60 -1.83 3.40 -0.33
CA PHE A 60 -1.67 4.73 -0.93
C PHE A 60 -0.21 5.16 -1.01
N ILE A 61 0.56 5.11 0.09
CA ILE A 61 1.98 5.52 0.07
C ILE A 61 2.80 4.63 -0.87
N GLY A 62 2.51 3.33 -0.92
CA GLY A 62 3.16 2.39 -1.83
C GLY A 62 2.89 2.74 -3.30
N ALA A 63 1.63 3.02 -3.64
CA ALA A 63 1.26 3.43 -4.99
C ALA A 63 2.00 4.71 -5.41
N CYS A 64 2.03 5.74 -4.56
CA CYS A 64 2.73 6.99 -4.86
C CYS A 64 4.25 6.81 -5.02
N LEU A 65 4.89 6.09 -4.09
CA LEU A 65 6.34 5.87 -4.14
C LEU A 65 6.76 4.98 -5.31
N ALA A 66 6.00 3.92 -5.62
CA ALA A 66 6.26 3.08 -6.79
C ALA A 66 5.97 3.80 -8.11
N ALA A 67 4.97 4.68 -8.17
CA ALA A 67 4.74 5.52 -9.35
C ALA A 67 5.88 6.53 -9.57
N LYS A 68 6.46 7.08 -8.49
CA LYS A 68 7.59 8.01 -8.54
C LYS A 68 8.91 7.34 -8.93
N ASP A 69 9.21 6.19 -8.31
CA ASP A 69 10.53 5.55 -8.38
C ASP A 69 10.59 4.32 -9.30
N GLY A 70 9.45 3.91 -9.87
CA GLY A 70 9.32 2.76 -10.76
C GLY A 70 9.11 1.43 -10.03
N LEU A 71 8.84 0.37 -10.81
CA LEU A 71 8.49 -0.96 -10.30
C LEU A 71 9.62 -1.64 -9.52
N ASP A 72 10.88 -1.36 -9.88
CA ASP A 72 12.06 -1.99 -9.29
C ASP A 72 12.29 -1.59 -7.83
N THR A 73 11.63 -0.52 -7.36
CA THR A 73 11.65 -0.11 -5.95
C THR A 73 10.93 -1.12 -5.03
N ILE A 74 10.02 -1.93 -5.59
CA ILE A 74 9.27 -2.93 -4.84
C ILE A 74 10.13 -4.20 -4.68
N PRO A 75 10.45 -4.62 -3.44
CA PRO A 75 11.29 -5.80 -3.23
C PRO A 75 10.71 -7.07 -3.87
N GLU A 76 11.52 -7.84 -4.58
CA GLU A 76 11.11 -9.14 -5.16
C GLU A 76 10.51 -10.07 -4.12
N SER A 77 11.11 -10.14 -2.95
CA SER A 77 10.60 -10.94 -1.84
C SER A 77 9.19 -10.56 -1.38
N TRP A 78 8.74 -9.32 -1.62
CA TRP A 78 7.39 -8.86 -1.30
C TRP A 78 6.42 -9.22 -2.42
N LYS A 79 6.82 -9.02 -3.67
CA LYS A 79 6.06 -9.44 -4.86
C LYS A 79 5.72 -10.93 -4.81
N LEU A 80 6.69 -11.78 -4.47
CA LEU A 80 6.52 -13.22 -4.31
C LEU A 80 5.57 -13.61 -3.16
N LYS A 81 5.44 -12.77 -2.13
CA LYS A 81 4.55 -13.02 -0.98
C LYS A 81 3.12 -12.49 -1.21
N THR A 82 2.90 -11.69 -2.25
CA THR A 82 1.59 -11.15 -2.58
C THR A 82 0.84 -12.10 -3.51
N LYS A 83 -0.15 -12.83 -2.96
CA LYS A 83 -0.92 -13.88 -3.66
C LYS A 83 -1.42 -13.46 -5.05
N ARG A 84 -1.92 -12.22 -5.19
CA ARG A 84 -2.50 -11.68 -6.44
C ARG A 84 -1.53 -10.82 -7.26
N PHE A 85 -0.23 -10.85 -6.97
CA PHE A 85 0.73 -10.03 -7.69
C PHE A 85 0.72 -10.26 -9.21
N PRO A 86 0.72 -11.51 -9.72
CA PRO A 86 0.73 -11.75 -11.17
C PRO A 86 -0.49 -11.16 -11.89
N GLU A 87 -1.67 -11.30 -11.29
CA GLU A 87 -2.94 -10.76 -11.82
C GLU A 87 -2.92 -9.23 -11.87
N VAL A 88 -2.53 -8.59 -10.77
CA VAL A 88 -2.47 -7.12 -10.67
C VAL A 88 -1.42 -6.55 -11.62
N TYR A 89 -0.27 -7.21 -11.76
CA TYR A 89 0.80 -6.79 -12.66
C TYR A 89 0.39 -6.85 -14.13
N ASP A 90 -0.28 -7.93 -14.55
CA ASP A 90 -0.80 -8.07 -15.91
C ASP A 90 -1.85 -6.99 -16.23
N LEU A 91 -2.79 -6.76 -15.30
CA LEU A 91 -3.80 -5.70 -15.43
C LEU A 91 -3.16 -4.31 -15.52
N ALA A 92 -2.20 -3.99 -14.65
CA ALA A 92 -1.49 -2.71 -14.68
C ALA A 92 -0.76 -2.51 -16.00
N THR A 93 -0.10 -3.56 -16.52
CA THR A 93 0.61 -3.51 -17.81
C THR A 93 -0.35 -3.27 -18.98
N LYS A 94 -1.54 -3.89 -18.95
CA LYS A 94 -2.59 -3.65 -19.94
C LYS A 94 -3.09 -2.20 -19.90
N LEU A 95 -3.32 -1.65 -18.71
CA LEU A 95 -3.77 -0.26 -18.55
C LEU A 95 -2.76 0.76 -19.11
N VAL A 96 -1.47 0.56 -18.85
CA VAL A 96 -0.42 1.42 -19.41
C VAL A 96 -0.45 1.39 -20.94
N LYS A 97 -0.61 0.22 -21.54
CA LYS A 97 -0.69 0.04 -23.00
C LYS A 97 -1.94 0.64 -23.65
N LEU A 98 -3.02 0.88 -22.88
CA LEU A 98 -4.23 1.55 -23.38
C LEU A 98 -4.11 3.08 -23.40
N THR A 99 -3.13 3.61 -22.69
CA THR A 99 -2.94 5.06 -22.52
C THR A 99 -1.91 5.62 -23.53
N VAL A 100 -1.34 4.76 -24.36
CA VAL A 100 -0.42 5.06 -25.48
C VAL A 100 -1.10 4.72 -26.79
#